data_AF-C7CH79-F1
#
_entry.id   AF-C7CH79-F1
#
_cell.length_a   1.000
_cell.length_b   1.000
_cell.length_c   1.000
_cell.angle_alpha   90.00
_cell.angle_beta   90.00
_cell.angle_gamma   90.00
#
_symmetry.space_group_name_H-M   'P 1'
#
loop_
_entity.id
_entity.type
_entity.pdbx_description
1 polymer ?
#
loop_
_entity_poly.entity_id
_entity_poly.type
_entity_poly.pdbx_seq_one_letter_code
_entity_poly.pdbx_strand_id
1 'polypeptide(L)'
;MISGNDRYEVLKRAGYRCELCGVPADERFLHVDHIIPRRHGGSDDRANLQALCYQCNGNKGARDATDFRAVRAESDAREAGCPFCDTEGRELVAENSLAMAFRDLYPVTPLHTLVIPRRHAPTFFDLYEPERRAMNLLLDQLRAEILGADASVTGFNIGMNCGEDAGQTVPHAHVHLIPRRREDVAEPRGGVRGIIPGKASY
;
A
#
# COMPACT_ATOMS: atom_id res chain seq x y z
N MET A 1 -14.53 34.05 -9.15
CA MET A 1 -13.83 33.28 -10.21
C MET A 1 -12.45 33.05 -9.64
N ILE A 2 -12.03 31.78 -9.53
CA ILE A 2 -10.75 31.44 -8.90
C ILE A 2 -9.63 32.15 -9.66
N SER A 3 -8.78 32.90 -8.95
CA SER A 3 -7.70 33.66 -9.58
C SER A 3 -6.68 32.72 -10.23
N GLY A 4 -6.01 33.17 -11.29
CA GLY A 4 -4.94 32.39 -11.94
C GLY A 4 -3.82 32.00 -10.96
N ASN A 5 -3.50 32.89 -10.03
CA ASN A 5 -2.51 32.65 -8.98
C ASN A 5 -2.94 31.54 -8.02
N ASP A 6 -4.19 31.58 -7.53
CA ASP A 6 -4.70 30.53 -6.63
C ASP A 6 -4.78 29.17 -7.34
N ARG A 7 -5.13 29.15 -8.63
CA ARG A 7 -5.09 27.92 -9.43
C ARG A 7 -3.67 27.34 -9.49
N TYR A 8 -2.67 28.18 -9.77
CA TYR A 8 -1.28 27.75 -9.83
C TYR A 8 -0.79 27.20 -8.48
N GLU A 9 -1.05 27.90 -7.38
CA GLU A 9 -0.64 27.47 -6.03
C GLU A 9 -1.33 26.17 -5.60
N VAL A 10 -2.61 25.97 -5.92
CA VAL A 10 -3.31 24.71 -5.63
C VAL A 10 -2.74 23.55 -6.44
N LEU A 11 -2.45 23.74 -7.73
CA LEU A 11 -1.82 22.70 -8.56
C LEU A 11 -0.42 22.34 -8.07
N LYS A 12 0.38 23.35 -7.69
CA LYS A 12 1.71 23.16 -7.12
C LYS A 12 1.65 22.39 -5.80
N ARG A 13 0.72 22.76 -4.90
CA ARG A 13 0.47 22.03 -3.64
C ARG A 13 0.12 20.57 -3.89
N ALA A 14 -0.73 20.31 -4.89
CA ALA A 14 -1.16 18.96 -5.25
C ALA A 14 -0.06 18.15 -5.99
N GLY A 15 1.14 18.68 -6.14
CA GLY A 15 2.23 18.05 -6.89
C GLY A 15 1.87 17.79 -8.36
N TYR A 16 0.97 18.62 -8.93
CA TYR A 16 0.39 18.43 -10.27
C TYR A 16 -0.29 17.07 -10.46
N ARG A 17 -0.99 16.58 -9.43
CA ARG A 17 -1.77 15.35 -9.48
C ARG A 17 -3.19 15.54 -8.94
N CYS A 18 -4.11 14.68 -9.36
CA CYS A 18 -5.46 14.63 -8.81
C CYS A 18 -5.43 14.22 -7.33
N GLU A 19 -6.01 15.04 -6.47
CA GLU A 19 -6.09 14.81 -5.03
C GLU A 19 -7.07 13.66 -4.67
N LEU A 20 -7.93 13.20 -5.59
CA LEU A 20 -8.73 11.98 -5.38
C LEU A 20 -8.03 10.71 -5.91
N CYS A 21 -7.69 10.67 -7.20
CA CYS A 21 -7.33 9.41 -7.87
C CYS A 21 -5.86 9.22 -8.20
N GLY A 22 -4.96 10.14 -7.83
CA GLY A 22 -3.54 9.92 -8.08
C GLY A 22 -3.01 10.46 -9.42
N VAL A 23 -3.86 10.49 -10.45
CA VAL A 23 -3.46 10.69 -11.85
C VAL A 23 -2.70 12.01 -12.07
N PRO A 24 -1.57 12.01 -12.79
CA PRO A 24 -0.79 13.21 -13.02
C PRO A 24 -1.40 14.10 -14.12
N ALA A 25 -1.06 15.39 -14.07
CA ALA A 25 -1.62 16.43 -14.95
C ALA A 25 -1.25 16.26 -16.44
N ASP A 26 -0.15 15.56 -16.72
CA ASP A 26 0.30 15.19 -18.07
C ASP A 26 -0.50 14.01 -18.66
N GLU A 27 -1.09 13.16 -17.82
CA GLU A 27 -2.00 12.08 -18.24
C GLU A 27 -3.45 12.57 -18.33
N ARG A 28 -3.92 13.37 -17.36
CA ARG A 28 -5.29 13.93 -17.37
C ARG A 28 -5.32 15.37 -16.90
N PHE A 29 -6.04 16.22 -17.64
CA PHE A 29 -6.26 17.61 -17.26
C PHE A 29 -6.88 17.73 -15.86
N LEU A 30 -6.31 18.61 -15.05
CA LEU A 30 -6.74 18.90 -13.68
C LEU A 30 -7.54 20.22 -13.60
N HIS A 31 -8.69 20.15 -12.96
CA HIS A 31 -9.48 21.29 -12.54
C HIS A 31 -9.10 21.66 -11.10
N VAL A 32 -8.97 22.96 -10.85
CA VAL A 32 -9.02 23.51 -9.50
C VAL A 32 -10.45 23.96 -9.26
N ASP A 33 -11.12 23.34 -8.29
CA ASP A 33 -12.50 23.61 -7.92
C ASP A 33 -12.69 23.52 -6.40
N HIS A 34 -13.89 23.87 -5.95
CA HIS A 34 -14.21 24.05 -4.56
C HIS A 34 -14.50 22.71 -3.86
N ILE A 35 -14.01 22.55 -2.63
CA ILE A 35 -14.38 21.48 -1.70
C ILE A 35 -15.86 21.61 -1.40
N ILE A 36 -16.25 22.68 -0.70
CA ILE A 36 -17.65 23.07 -0.55
C ILE A 36 -18.04 23.85 -1.81
N PRO A 37 -18.99 23.38 -2.63
CA PRO A 37 -19.39 24.09 -3.85
C PRO A 37 -19.94 25.49 -3.54
N ARG A 38 -19.70 26.47 -4.42
CA ARG A 38 -20.20 27.86 -4.25
C ARG A 38 -21.72 27.94 -4.03
N ARG A 39 -22.48 27.08 -4.71
CA ARG A 39 -23.96 27.00 -4.53
C ARG A 39 -24.40 26.56 -3.14
N HIS A 40 -23.48 25.97 -2.37
CA HIS A 40 -23.66 25.55 -0.97
C HIS A 40 -22.89 26.47 0.00
N GLY A 41 -22.53 27.69 -0.43
CA GLY A 41 -21.87 28.69 0.41
C GLY A 41 -20.35 28.57 0.50
N GLY A 42 -19.71 27.75 -0.34
CA GLY A 42 -18.25 27.65 -0.37
C GLY A 42 -17.56 28.94 -0.79
N SER A 43 -16.48 29.30 -0.07
CA SER A 43 -15.66 30.48 -0.38
C SER A 43 -14.70 30.23 -1.55
N ASP A 44 -14.29 31.29 -2.25
CA ASP A 44 -13.22 31.24 -3.26
C ASP A 44 -11.81 31.18 -2.59
N ASP A 45 -11.74 31.08 -1.26
CA ASP A 45 -10.48 30.99 -0.51
C ASP A 45 -9.72 29.70 -0.87
N ARG A 46 -8.39 29.79 -0.99
CA ARG A 46 -7.52 28.63 -1.28
C ARG A 46 -7.74 27.43 -0.35
N ALA A 47 -8.14 27.66 0.90
CA ALA A 47 -8.44 26.60 1.86
C ALA A 47 -9.61 25.72 1.42
N ASN A 48 -10.56 26.27 0.66
CA ASN A 48 -11.70 25.58 0.08
C ASN A 48 -11.42 25.07 -1.34
N LEU A 49 -10.18 25.09 -1.85
CA LEU A 49 -9.85 24.65 -3.20
C LEU A 49 -9.05 23.35 -3.23
N GLN A 50 -9.39 22.48 -4.18
CA GLN A 50 -8.73 21.19 -4.45
C GLN A 50 -8.52 20.94 -5.95
N ALA A 51 -7.50 20.17 -6.29
CA ALA A 51 -7.12 19.80 -7.65
C ALA A 51 -7.64 18.40 -8.01
N LEU A 52 -8.57 18.30 -8.96
CA LEU A 52 -9.18 17.04 -9.40
C LEU A 52 -9.10 16.87 -10.90
N CYS A 53 -8.85 15.66 -11.40
CA CYS A 53 -8.96 15.40 -12.83
C CYS A 53 -10.41 15.56 -13.31
N TYR A 54 -10.61 15.83 -14.60
CA TYR A 54 -11.95 16.10 -15.15
C TYR A 54 -13.01 15.02 -14.80
N GLN A 55 -12.61 13.75 -14.73
CA GLN A 55 -13.49 12.64 -14.33
C GLN A 55 -13.88 12.72 -12.84
N CYS A 56 -12.89 12.85 -11.95
CA CYS A 56 -13.12 12.96 -10.51
C CYS A 56 -13.96 14.20 -10.18
N ASN A 57 -13.64 15.34 -10.80
CA ASN A 57 -14.39 16.58 -10.63
C ASN A 57 -15.84 16.42 -11.10
N GLY A 58 -16.06 15.80 -12.26
CA GLY A 58 -17.39 15.52 -12.79
C GLY A 58 -18.20 14.58 -11.89
N ASN A 59 -17.58 13.51 -11.39
CA ASN A 59 -18.23 12.54 -10.49
C ASN A 59 -18.67 13.18 -9.17
N LYS A 60 -17.77 13.94 -8.52
CA LYS A 60 -18.06 14.75 -7.33
C LYS A 60 -19.24 15.70 -7.60
N GLY A 61 -19.10 16.49 -8.67
CA GLY A 61 -19.99 17.59 -8.98
C GLY A 61 -20.22 18.48 -7.78
N ALA A 62 -21.40 19.09 -7.71
CA ALA A 62 -21.78 19.92 -6.56
C ALA A 62 -22.55 19.14 -5.47
N ARG A 63 -22.51 17.80 -5.48
CA ARG A 63 -23.24 16.94 -4.54
C ARG A 63 -22.37 16.48 -3.35
N ASP A 64 -21.07 16.57 -3.49
CA ASP A 64 -20.10 16.09 -2.54
C ASP A 64 -19.19 17.26 -2.11
N ALA A 65 -18.96 17.36 -0.80
CA ALA A 65 -18.13 18.38 -0.16
C ALA A 65 -16.88 17.78 0.51
N THR A 66 -16.53 16.55 0.17
CA THR A 66 -15.36 15.85 0.69
C THR A 66 -14.08 16.58 0.29
N ASP A 67 -13.19 16.73 1.27
CA ASP A 67 -11.84 17.23 1.07
C ASP A 67 -10.93 16.09 0.62
N PHE A 68 -10.78 15.89 -0.69
CA PHE A 68 -9.98 14.79 -1.21
C PHE A 68 -8.47 14.98 -0.98
N ARG A 69 -8.01 16.17 -0.54
CA ARG A 69 -6.63 16.36 -0.08
C ARG A 69 -6.26 15.36 1.00
N ALA A 70 -7.20 15.11 1.93
CA ALA A 70 -7.02 14.15 3.01
C ALA A 70 -6.93 12.71 2.48
N VAL A 71 -7.74 12.36 1.46
CA VAL A 71 -7.72 11.04 0.83
C VAL A 71 -6.37 10.75 0.17
N ARG A 72 -5.78 11.76 -0.49
CA ARG A 72 -4.43 11.65 -1.04
C ARG A 72 -3.37 11.48 0.03
N ALA A 73 -3.41 12.36 1.03
CA ALA A 73 -2.44 12.34 2.13
C ALA A 73 -2.48 11.00 2.88
N GLU A 74 -3.68 10.44 3.06
CA GLU A 74 -3.87 9.10 3.61
C GLU A 74 -3.28 8.04 2.69
N SER A 75 -3.63 8.04 1.40
CA SER A 75 -3.17 7.05 0.41
C SER A 75 -1.63 6.94 0.30
N ASP A 76 -0.92 8.06 0.50
CA ASP A 76 0.53 8.15 0.42
C ASP A 76 1.21 8.23 1.80
N ALA A 77 0.46 8.02 2.90
CA ALA A 77 0.95 8.20 4.26
C ALA A 77 2.16 7.29 4.57
N ARG A 78 3.17 7.84 5.23
CA ARG A 78 4.37 7.14 5.72
C ARG A 78 4.56 7.52 7.18
N GLU A 79 5.03 6.58 7.98
CA GLU A 79 5.30 6.79 9.41
C GLU A 79 6.80 6.99 9.65
N ALA A 80 7.17 8.08 10.32
CA ALA A 80 8.56 8.36 10.65
C ALA A 80 9.10 7.30 11.62
N GLY A 81 10.28 6.75 11.34
CA GLY A 81 10.88 5.69 12.15
C GLY A 81 10.32 4.29 11.92
N CYS A 82 9.32 4.10 11.05
CA CYS A 82 8.90 2.77 10.65
C CYS A 82 9.94 2.15 9.68
N PRO A 83 10.50 0.97 9.97
CA PRO A 83 11.55 0.34 9.15
C PRO A 83 11.06 -0.24 7.82
N PHE A 84 9.75 -0.20 7.54
CA PHE A 84 9.16 -0.48 6.22
C PHE A 84 8.75 0.81 5.48
N CYS A 85 8.65 1.93 6.20
CA CYS A 85 8.53 3.26 5.59
C CYS A 85 9.89 3.84 5.21
N ASP A 86 10.96 3.43 5.90
CA ASP A 86 12.32 3.65 5.47
C ASP A 86 12.81 2.43 4.69
N THR A 87 13.08 2.62 3.40
CA THR A 87 13.50 1.54 2.50
C THR A 87 15.01 1.57 2.21
N GLU A 88 15.75 2.48 2.83
CA GLU A 88 17.20 2.58 2.62
C GLU A 88 17.90 1.27 3.04
N GLY A 89 18.83 0.80 2.20
CA GLY A 89 19.60 -0.42 2.46
C GLY A 89 18.84 -1.75 2.32
N ARG A 90 17.55 -1.75 1.96
CA ARG A 90 16.78 -2.99 1.72
C ARG A 90 16.89 -3.45 0.27
N GLU A 91 16.94 -4.77 0.06
CA GLU A 91 16.92 -5.38 -1.28
C GLU A 91 15.48 -5.41 -1.82
N LEU A 92 15.12 -4.42 -2.64
CA LEU A 92 13.86 -4.38 -3.37
C LEU A 92 13.89 -5.42 -4.51
N VAL A 93 12.95 -6.36 -4.50
CA VAL A 93 12.89 -7.44 -5.51
C VAL A 93 11.75 -7.30 -6.50
N ALA A 94 10.65 -6.64 -6.10
CA ALA A 94 9.53 -6.32 -6.99
C ALA A 94 8.71 -5.16 -6.42
N GLU A 95 8.02 -4.42 -7.27
CA GLU A 95 7.08 -3.39 -6.84
C GLU A 95 5.98 -3.17 -7.89
N ASN A 96 4.87 -2.57 -7.43
CA ASN A 96 3.84 -2.03 -8.29
C ASN A 96 3.33 -0.69 -7.73
N SER A 97 2.18 -0.20 -8.21
CA SER A 97 1.66 1.10 -7.83
C SER A 97 1.34 1.25 -6.34
N LEU A 98 0.97 0.17 -5.64
CA LEU A 98 0.51 0.23 -4.24
C LEU A 98 1.28 -0.68 -3.28
N ALA A 99 2.15 -1.56 -3.78
CA ALA A 99 2.90 -2.51 -2.96
C ALA A 99 4.37 -2.60 -3.40
N MET A 100 5.21 -3.05 -2.48
CA MET A 100 6.63 -3.30 -2.67
C MET A 100 6.99 -4.65 -2.03
N ALA A 101 8.06 -5.28 -2.50
CA ALA A 101 8.54 -6.55 -1.97
C ALA A 101 10.04 -6.52 -1.74
N PHE A 102 10.48 -7.01 -0.58
CA PHE A 102 11.88 -7.00 -0.16
C PHE A 102 12.31 -8.36 0.34
N ARG A 103 13.58 -8.75 0.13
CA ARG A 103 14.13 -9.90 0.86
C ARG A 103 14.15 -9.62 2.36
N ASP A 104 13.78 -10.61 3.15
CA ASP A 104 13.85 -10.52 4.61
C ASP A 104 15.33 -10.48 5.05
N LEU A 105 15.65 -9.59 5.99
CA LEU A 105 17.00 -9.48 6.57
C LEU A 105 17.33 -10.70 7.45
N TYR A 106 16.31 -11.34 8.01
CA TYR A 106 16.40 -12.52 8.86
C TYR A 106 15.52 -13.65 8.27
N PRO A 107 15.91 -14.22 7.13
CA PRO A 107 15.08 -15.14 6.39
C PRO A 107 14.83 -16.44 7.18
N VAL A 108 13.57 -16.87 7.26
CA VAL A 108 13.20 -18.19 7.84
C VAL A 108 13.75 -19.32 6.97
N THR A 109 13.66 -19.16 5.65
CA THR A 109 14.28 -20.03 4.64
C THR A 109 14.89 -19.17 3.53
N PRO A 110 15.85 -19.70 2.74
CA PRO A 110 16.40 -18.95 1.62
C PRO A 110 15.31 -18.47 0.66
N LEU A 111 15.44 -17.21 0.22
CA LEU A 111 14.48 -16.45 -0.60
C LEU A 111 13.20 -16.01 0.13
N HIS A 112 13.15 -16.02 1.46
CA HIS A 112 12.08 -15.39 2.24
C HIS A 112 11.92 -13.91 1.84
N THR A 113 10.70 -13.55 1.44
CA THR A 113 10.35 -12.20 0.98
C THR A 113 9.21 -11.63 1.79
N LEU A 114 9.27 -10.33 2.08
CA LEU A 114 8.20 -9.56 2.69
C LEU A 114 7.52 -8.72 1.61
N VAL A 115 6.20 -8.86 1.44
CA VAL A 115 5.38 -8.00 0.59
C VAL A 115 4.64 -7.00 1.47
N ILE A 116 4.79 -5.70 1.20
CA ILE A 116 4.27 -4.60 2.01
C ILE A 116 3.48 -3.61 1.15
N PRO A 117 2.45 -2.91 1.70
CA PRO A 117 1.88 -1.75 1.05
C PRO A 117 2.88 -0.59 1.04
N ARG A 118 2.74 0.33 0.08
CA ARG A 118 3.48 1.60 0.07
C ARG A 118 3.02 2.52 1.20
N ARG A 119 1.70 2.65 1.37
CA ARG A 119 1.11 3.37 2.49
C ARG A 119 1.43 2.67 3.81
N HIS A 120 1.68 3.43 4.85
CA HIS A 120 1.73 2.91 6.20
C HIS A 120 0.33 2.48 6.64
N ALA A 121 0.16 1.17 6.82
CA ALA A 121 -1.05 0.56 7.36
C ALA A 121 -0.61 -0.41 8.47
N PRO A 122 -1.02 -0.24 9.74
CA PRO A 122 -0.45 -1.03 10.84
C PRO A 122 -0.60 -2.54 10.67
N THR A 123 -1.78 -2.98 10.25
CA THR A 123 -2.11 -4.40 10.08
C THR A 123 -2.84 -4.64 8.76
N PHE A 124 -3.07 -5.91 8.42
CA PHE A 124 -3.90 -6.27 7.27
C PHE A 124 -5.33 -5.71 7.34
N PHE A 125 -5.85 -5.52 8.56
CA PHE A 125 -7.19 -5.01 8.78
C PHE A 125 -7.31 -3.52 8.44
N ASP A 126 -6.18 -2.80 8.38
CA ASP A 126 -6.09 -1.39 8.01
C ASP A 126 -5.86 -1.16 6.52
N LEU A 127 -5.66 -2.23 5.74
CA LEU A 127 -5.49 -2.16 4.29
C LEU A 127 -6.81 -1.94 3.58
N TYR A 128 -6.79 -1.09 2.56
CA TYR A 128 -7.85 -1.01 1.57
C TYR A 128 -7.78 -2.19 0.60
N GLU A 129 -8.92 -2.52 0.00
CA GLU A 129 -9.01 -3.63 -0.97
C GLU A 129 -8.01 -3.51 -2.15
N PRO A 130 -7.77 -2.33 -2.75
CA PRO A 130 -6.78 -2.20 -3.82
C PRO A 130 -5.35 -2.55 -3.37
N GLU A 131 -5.00 -2.23 -2.13
CA GLU A 131 -3.68 -2.53 -1.56
C GLU A 131 -3.54 -4.04 -1.36
N ARG A 132 -4.56 -4.70 -0.78
CA ARG A 132 -4.59 -6.17 -0.64
C ARG A 132 -4.42 -6.85 -1.99
N ARG A 133 -5.12 -6.37 -3.02
CA ARG A 133 -5.00 -6.90 -4.39
C ARG A 133 -3.61 -6.67 -4.97
N ALA A 134 -3.06 -5.48 -4.82
CA ALA A 134 -1.72 -5.16 -5.30
C ALA A 134 -0.64 -6.03 -4.64
N MET A 135 -0.77 -6.29 -3.34
CA MET A 135 0.12 -7.21 -2.61
C MET A 135 -0.02 -8.65 -3.12
N ASN A 136 -1.25 -9.13 -3.33
CA ASN A 136 -1.48 -10.48 -3.87
C ASN A 136 -0.88 -10.66 -5.27
N LEU A 137 -0.97 -9.64 -6.13
CA LEU A 137 -0.33 -9.69 -7.45
C LEU A 137 1.19 -9.85 -7.35
N LEU A 138 1.84 -9.19 -6.39
CA LEU A 138 3.27 -9.39 -6.14
C LEU A 138 3.56 -10.79 -5.58
N LEU A 139 2.73 -11.33 -4.69
CA LEU A 139 2.91 -12.70 -4.18
C LEU A 139 2.89 -13.73 -5.32
N ASP A 140 1.94 -13.61 -6.25
CA ASP A 140 1.84 -14.50 -7.41
C ASP A 140 3.06 -14.38 -8.34
N GLN A 141 3.48 -13.15 -8.64
CA GLN A 141 4.69 -12.88 -9.43
C GLN A 141 5.93 -13.48 -8.77
N LEU A 142 6.18 -13.17 -7.51
CA LEU A 142 7.36 -13.60 -6.75
C LEU A 142 7.39 -15.12 -6.59
N ARG A 143 6.22 -15.76 -6.39
CA ARG A 143 6.12 -17.22 -6.38
C ARG A 143 6.64 -17.81 -7.70
N ALA A 144 6.22 -17.27 -8.83
CA ALA A 144 6.64 -17.76 -10.14
C ALA A 144 8.15 -17.54 -10.36
N GLU A 145 8.67 -16.37 -10.00
CA GLU A 145 10.10 -16.05 -10.08
C GLU A 145 10.95 -16.96 -9.20
N ILE A 146 10.52 -17.21 -7.95
CA ILE A 146 11.23 -18.10 -7.01
C ILE A 146 11.26 -19.54 -7.54
N LEU A 147 10.13 -20.05 -8.05
CA LEU A 147 10.08 -21.40 -8.64
C LEU A 147 10.93 -21.51 -9.91
N GLY A 148 11.05 -20.43 -10.69
CA GLY A 148 11.93 -20.37 -11.86
C GLY A 148 13.42 -20.31 -11.49
N ALA A 149 13.76 -19.71 -10.35
CA ALA A 149 15.14 -19.56 -9.89
C ALA A 149 15.64 -20.74 -9.04
N ASP A 150 14.75 -21.42 -8.30
CA ASP A 150 15.10 -22.53 -7.42
C ASP A 150 14.09 -23.68 -7.54
N ALA A 151 14.46 -24.68 -8.34
CA ALA A 151 13.66 -25.88 -8.57
C ALA A 151 13.52 -26.79 -7.33
N SER A 152 14.30 -26.57 -6.27
CA SER A 152 14.17 -27.32 -5.02
C SER A 152 12.98 -26.85 -4.17
N VAL A 153 12.44 -25.66 -4.46
CA VAL A 153 11.24 -25.14 -3.79
C VAL A 153 10.03 -25.94 -4.25
N THR A 154 9.34 -26.56 -3.29
CA THR A 154 8.17 -27.42 -3.55
C THR A 154 6.89 -26.91 -2.89
N GLY A 155 6.97 -25.85 -2.09
CA GLY A 155 5.81 -25.27 -1.41
C GLY A 155 6.11 -23.87 -0.89
N PHE A 156 5.10 -23.25 -0.29
CA PHE A 156 5.23 -21.92 0.32
C PHE A 156 4.38 -21.86 1.58
N ASN A 157 4.89 -21.18 2.61
CA ASN A 157 4.03 -20.62 3.65
C ASN A 157 3.82 -19.14 3.32
N ILE A 158 2.56 -18.73 3.35
CA ILE A 158 2.16 -17.33 3.28
C ILE A 158 1.44 -16.98 4.57
N GLY A 159 1.76 -15.83 5.14
CA GLY A 159 1.20 -15.44 6.43
C GLY A 159 1.55 -14.02 6.82
N MET A 160 0.85 -13.52 7.82
CA MET A 160 1.00 -12.19 8.38
C MET A 160 0.62 -12.25 9.86
N ASN A 161 1.33 -11.49 10.68
CA ASN A 161 0.99 -11.32 12.08
C ASN A 161 0.27 -9.97 12.23
N CYS A 162 -0.85 -9.95 12.95
CA CYS A 162 -1.65 -8.74 13.17
C CYS A 162 -1.83 -8.54 14.69
N GLY A 163 -1.14 -7.55 15.24
CA GLY A 163 -1.08 -7.28 16.68
C GLY A 163 0.10 -7.96 17.39
N GLU A 164 0.48 -7.40 18.54
CA GLU A 164 1.62 -7.83 19.34
C GLU A 164 1.51 -9.29 19.79
N ASP A 165 0.34 -9.70 20.31
CA ASP A 165 0.08 -11.07 20.77
C ASP A 165 0.14 -12.11 19.63
N ALA A 166 -0.06 -11.67 18.38
CA ALA A 166 0.12 -12.50 17.20
C ALA A 166 1.58 -12.59 16.73
N GLY A 167 2.51 -11.93 17.44
CA GLY A 167 3.93 -11.88 17.10
C GLY A 167 4.29 -10.81 16.06
N GLN A 168 3.48 -9.76 15.90
CA GLN A 168 3.81 -8.64 15.03
C GLN A 168 4.85 -7.72 15.71
N THR A 169 6.03 -7.58 15.12
CA THR A 169 7.11 -6.74 15.67
C THR A 169 7.19 -5.35 15.03
N VAL A 170 6.84 -5.24 13.75
CA VAL A 170 6.76 -3.97 13.02
C VAL A 170 5.29 -3.68 12.72
N PRO A 171 4.71 -2.58 13.25
CA PRO A 171 3.32 -2.20 13.00
C PRO A 171 3.18 -1.56 11.61
N HIS A 172 3.50 -2.32 10.57
CA HIS A 172 3.24 -2.00 9.17
C HIS A 172 2.99 -3.33 8.46
N ALA A 173 1.83 -3.47 7.84
CA ALA A 173 1.33 -4.71 7.26
C ALA A 173 2.35 -5.35 6.32
N HIS A 174 2.71 -6.59 6.58
CA HIS A 174 3.64 -7.34 5.75
C HIS A 174 3.19 -8.78 5.63
N VAL A 175 3.20 -9.29 4.41
CA VAL A 175 2.95 -10.69 4.13
C VAL A 175 4.29 -11.38 3.91
N HIS A 176 4.55 -12.38 4.73
CA HIS A 176 5.64 -13.31 4.55
C HIS A 176 5.33 -14.22 3.37
N LEU A 177 6.24 -14.31 2.41
CA LEU A 177 6.30 -15.34 1.38
C LEU A 177 7.53 -16.20 1.66
N ILE A 178 7.33 -17.36 2.28
CA ILE A 178 8.40 -18.24 2.76
C ILE A 178 8.46 -19.49 1.87
N PRO A 179 9.47 -19.61 1.00
CA PRO A 179 9.64 -20.79 0.15
C PRO A 179 10.01 -22.02 0.99
N ARG A 180 9.37 -23.15 0.71
CA ARG A 180 9.55 -24.42 1.42
C ARG A 180 10.15 -25.47 0.51
N ARG A 181 11.01 -26.30 1.07
CA ARG A 181 11.71 -27.39 0.39
C ARG A 181 11.36 -28.71 1.06
N ARG A 182 11.62 -29.83 0.41
CA ARG A 182 11.52 -31.12 1.08
C ARG A 182 12.54 -31.18 2.22
N GLU A 183 12.13 -31.75 3.35
CA GLU A 183 13.00 -32.02 4.51
C GLU A 183 13.58 -30.77 5.20
N ASP A 184 13.09 -29.58 4.87
CA ASP A 184 13.46 -28.35 5.61
C ASP A 184 12.93 -28.33 7.05
N VAL A 185 11.97 -29.20 7.36
CA VAL A 185 11.53 -29.57 8.71
C VAL A 185 11.22 -31.07 8.75
N ALA A 186 11.40 -31.70 9.91
CA ALA A 186 11.17 -33.15 10.07
C ALA A 186 9.69 -33.55 9.90
N GLU A 187 8.77 -32.77 10.46
CA GLU A 187 7.32 -33.00 10.37
C GLU A 187 6.60 -31.75 9.85
N PRO A 188 6.35 -31.62 8.53
CA PRO A 188 5.72 -30.41 7.97
C PRO A 188 4.20 -30.35 8.20
N ARG A 189 3.56 -31.46 8.61
CA ARG A 189 2.12 -31.53 8.88
C ARG A 189 1.76 -30.59 10.04
N GLY A 190 0.71 -29.80 9.87
CA GLY A 190 0.29 -28.80 10.85
C GLY A 190 0.46 -27.36 10.39
N GLY A 191 1.56 -27.05 9.70
CA GLY A 191 1.83 -25.72 9.15
C GLY A 191 1.57 -24.59 10.14
N VAL A 192 0.58 -23.73 9.84
CA VAL A 192 0.14 -22.58 10.66
C VAL A 192 -0.19 -22.97 12.11
N ARG A 193 -0.61 -24.21 12.38
CA ARG A 193 -0.87 -24.67 13.75
C ARG A 193 0.38 -24.67 14.63
N GLY A 194 1.57 -24.66 14.03
CA GLY A 194 2.84 -24.53 14.73
C GLY A 194 3.05 -23.18 15.42
N ILE A 195 2.18 -22.18 15.18
CA ILE A 195 2.18 -20.91 15.92
C ILE A 195 1.96 -21.14 17.42
N ILE A 196 1.12 -22.13 17.79
CA ILE A 196 0.94 -22.52 19.19
C ILE A 196 1.79 -23.78 19.46
N PRO A 197 2.80 -23.70 20.35
CA PRO A 197 3.62 -24.85 20.69
C PRO A 197 2.79 -26.08 21.08
N GLY A 198 3.14 -27.24 20.53
CA GLY A 198 2.44 -28.51 20.78
C GLY A 198 1.10 -28.70 20.05
N LYS A 199 0.66 -27.78 19.18
CA LYS A 199 -0.58 -27.92 18.39
C LYS A 199 -0.37 -28.29 16.93
N ALA A 200 0.89 -28.37 16.47
CA ALA A 200 1.23 -28.67 15.08
C ALA A 200 0.73 -30.06 14.63
N SER A 201 1.07 -31.11 15.38
CA SER A 201 0.74 -32.50 15.03
C SER A 201 -0.72 -32.85 15.35
N TYR A 202 -1.39 -33.51 14.40
CA TYR A 202 -2.72 -34.10 14.52
C TYR A 202 -2.88 -35.19 13.45
#